data_AF-A0A7G8UZI1-F1
#
_entry.id   AF-A0A7G8UZI1-F1
#
_cell.length_a   1.000
_cell.length_b   1.000
_cell.length_c   1.000
_cell.angle_alpha   90.00
_cell.angle_beta   90.00
_cell.angle_gamma   90.00
#
_symmetry.space_group_name_H-M   'P 1'
#
loop_
_entity.id
_entity.type
_entity.pdbx_description
1 polymer ?
#
loop_
_entity_poly.entity_id
_entity_poly.type
_entity_poly.pdbx_seq_one_letter_code
_entity_poly.pdbx_strand_id
1 'polypeptide(L)'
;MGKSGGWRIQVKQSTNSIQVDISLNLAICNSTINKIINLNQLGNAVAKQLKNTYQVSYLKETCNFEIVRSGLDNFPSRSMALPVRKLVTVSVRVQVRIISRANQKTDNEHLLNIVPDAGEMVGVYGRANDIGGNAVKLNVIFVSNIIKGLDRNTIPHEFGHTLGLLHVNSHYAYGNDPRQYFPVKKQHTKDSTNVMFSGDSRYMHDATSTAIVPRQIDVIIDNYRSGNLNK
;
A
#
# COMPACT_ATOMS: atom_id res chain seq x y z
N MET A 1 -23.14 9.10 4.96
CA MET A 1 -22.90 7.77 4.35
C MET A 1 -21.83 7.94 3.28
N GLY A 2 -20.57 7.60 3.57
CA GLY A 2 -19.40 8.05 2.81
C GLY A 2 -19.05 7.17 1.60
N LYS A 3 -19.21 7.75 0.41
CA LYS A 3 -18.61 7.49 -0.91
C LYS A 3 -17.94 6.13 -1.13
N SER A 4 -18.59 5.27 -1.91
CA SER A 4 -18.11 3.94 -2.23
C SER A 4 -17.12 3.92 -3.40
N GLY A 5 -15.81 3.84 -3.14
CA GLY A 5 -14.79 3.49 -4.13
C GLY A 5 -13.37 3.63 -3.59
N GLY A 6 -12.41 2.89 -4.16
CA GLY A 6 -10.98 3.01 -3.87
C GLY A 6 -10.52 2.18 -2.67
N TRP A 7 -9.41 2.60 -2.05
CA TRP A 7 -8.94 2.06 -0.78
C TRP A 7 -9.91 2.37 0.35
N ARG A 8 -10.23 1.35 1.16
CA ARG A 8 -10.91 1.50 2.44
C ARG A 8 -10.15 0.75 3.50
N ILE A 9 -9.94 1.42 4.64
CA ILE A 9 -9.17 0.88 5.74
C ILE A 9 -10.00 0.95 7.01
N GLN A 10 -10.19 -0.19 7.66
CA GLN A 10 -10.83 -0.28 8.96
C GLN A 10 -9.82 -0.78 9.99
N VAL A 11 -9.77 -0.11 11.13
CA VAL A 11 -8.89 -0.48 12.24
C VAL A 11 -9.75 -0.79 13.46
N LYS A 12 -9.67 -2.01 13.96
CA LYS A 12 -10.33 -2.44 15.19
C LYS A 12 -9.27 -2.81 16.21
N GLN A 13 -9.31 -2.18 17.37
CA GLN A 13 -8.36 -2.41 18.44
C GLN A 13 -9.06 -3.06 19.63
N SER A 14 -8.42 -4.09 20.18
CA SER A 14 -8.78 -4.74 21.44
C SER A 14 -7.65 -4.58 22.46
N THR A 15 -7.81 -5.20 23.63
CA THR A 15 -6.77 -5.22 24.67
C THR A 15 -5.45 -5.77 24.15
N ASN A 16 -5.49 -6.87 23.38
CA ASN A 16 -4.31 -7.64 22.99
C ASN A 16 -4.05 -7.68 21.46
N SER A 17 -4.95 -7.12 20.65
CA SER A 17 -4.82 -7.17 19.19
C SER A 17 -5.24 -5.89 18.48
N ILE A 18 -4.71 -5.71 17.28
CA ILE A 18 -5.13 -4.69 16.32
C ILE A 18 -5.42 -5.39 14.99
N GLN A 19 -6.66 -5.33 14.54
CA GLN A 19 -7.06 -5.81 13.21
C GLN A 19 -7.11 -4.64 12.24
N VAL A 20 -6.45 -4.77 11.10
CA VAL A 20 -6.42 -3.78 10.03
C VAL A 20 -6.99 -4.43 8.77
N ASP A 21 -8.19 -4.05 8.37
CA ASP A 21 -8.81 -4.55 7.15
C ASP A 21 -8.62 -3.53 6.03
N ILE A 22 -7.79 -3.87 5.05
CA ILE A 22 -7.55 -3.06 3.85
C ILE A 22 -8.34 -3.66 2.69
N SER A 23 -9.17 -2.85 2.05
CA SER A 23 -9.94 -3.27 0.87
C SER A 23 -9.78 -2.30 -0.29
N LEU A 24 -9.81 -2.83 -1.51
CA LEU A 24 -9.65 -2.08 -2.75
C LEU A 24 -10.73 -2.49 -3.75
N ASN A 25 -11.43 -1.50 -4.29
CA ASN A 25 -12.23 -1.66 -5.50
C ASN A 25 -11.43 -1.14 -6.70
N LEU A 26 -11.13 -2.02 -7.65
CA LEU A 26 -10.23 -1.76 -8.77
C LEU A 26 -10.92 -2.06 -10.11
N ALA A 27 -10.98 -1.05 -10.97
CA ALA A 27 -11.24 -1.23 -12.39
C ALA A 27 -9.94 -1.49 -13.17
N ILE A 28 -9.97 -2.41 -14.13
CA ILE A 28 -8.86 -2.68 -15.05
C ILE A 28 -9.34 -2.48 -16.48
N CYS A 29 -8.59 -1.72 -17.27
CA CYS A 29 -8.87 -1.54 -18.70
C CYS A 29 -7.60 -1.60 -19.54
N ASN A 30 -7.76 -2.02 -20.80
CA ASN A 30 -6.68 -2.03 -21.79
C ASN A 30 -6.91 -0.90 -22.79
N SER A 31 -6.09 0.15 -22.72
CA SER A 31 -6.13 1.27 -23.67
C SER A 31 -5.17 1.10 -24.85
N THR A 32 -4.61 -0.10 -25.05
CA THR A 32 -3.79 -0.40 -26.23
C THR A 32 -4.67 -0.77 -27.43
N ILE A 33 -4.25 -0.37 -28.63
CA ILE A 33 -5.03 -0.57 -29.86
C ILE A 33 -4.80 -1.98 -30.43
N ASN A 34 -3.57 -2.50 -30.32
CA ASN A 34 -3.14 -3.71 -31.06
C ASN A 34 -2.67 -4.86 -30.16
N LYS A 35 -2.84 -4.77 -28.83
CA LYS A 35 -2.42 -5.84 -27.91
C LYS A 35 -3.63 -6.42 -27.20
N ILE A 36 -3.84 -7.72 -27.40
CA ILE A 36 -4.84 -8.47 -26.67
C ILE A 36 -4.22 -8.93 -25.35
N ILE A 37 -4.87 -8.60 -24.24
CA ILE A 37 -4.42 -8.92 -22.89
C ILE A 37 -5.52 -9.68 -22.17
N ASN A 38 -5.15 -10.78 -21.51
CA ASN A 38 -6.08 -11.49 -20.63
C ASN A 38 -6.25 -10.71 -19.31
N LEU A 39 -7.21 -9.78 -19.30
CA LEU A 39 -7.47 -8.91 -18.14
C LEU A 39 -7.96 -9.68 -16.91
N ASN A 40 -8.58 -10.85 -17.08
CA ASN A 40 -8.94 -11.72 -15.95
C ASN A 40 -7.68 -12.28 -15.26
N GLN A 41 -6.72 -12.79 -16.05
CA GLN A 41 -5.44 -13.28 -15.50
C GLN A 41 -4.64 -12.14 -14.85
N LEU A 42 -4.62 -10.96 -15.46
CA LEU A 42 -3.99 -9.79 -14.86
C LEU A 42 -4.67 -9.39 -13.55
N GLY A 43 -6.00 -9.35 -13.49
CA GLY A 43 -6.74 -9.05 -12.26
C GLY A 43 -6.43 -10.03 -11.13
N ASN A 44 -6.33 -11.32 -11.43
CA ASN A 44 -5.93 -12.34 -10.47
C ASN A 44 -4.48 -12.14 -9.99
N ALA A 45 -3.56 -11.82 -10.90
CA ALA A 45 -2.17 -11.54 -10.57
C ALA A 45 -2.06 -10.31 -9.64
N VAL A 46 -2.77 -9.23 -9.96
CA VAL A 46 -2.82 -8.01 -9.15
C VAL A 46 -3.33 -8.31 -7.73
N ALA A 47 -4.48 -8.97 -7.61
CA ALA A 47 -5.06 -9.30 -6.32
C ALA A 47 -4.13 -10.20 -5.48
N LYS A 48 -3.44 -11.15 -6.12
CA LYS A 48 -2.48 -12.03 -5.46
C LYS A 48 -1.25 -11.27 -4.98
N GLN A 49 -0.65 -10.42 -5.81
CA GLN A 49 0.54 -9.66 -5.45
C GLN A 49 0.27 -8.67 -4.30
N LEU A 50 -0.85 -7.92 -4.37
CA LEU A 50 -1.24 -7.01 -3.30
C LEU A 50 -1.47 -7.75 -1.96
N LYS A 51 -2.12 -8.92 -1.99
CA LYS A 51 -2.26 -9.76 -0.79
C LYS A 51 -0.91 -10.20 -0.26
N ASN A 52 -0.03 -10.73 -1.11
CA ASN A 52 1.28 -11.23 -0.69
C ASN A 52 2.15 -10.14 -0.05
N THR A 53 2.06 -8.90 -0.52
CA THR A 53 2.83 -7.78 0.02
C THR A 53 2.24 -7.20 1.30
N TYR A 54 0.93 -6.95 1.33
CA TYR A 54 0.31 -6.16 2.40
C TYR A 54 -0.39 -6.98 3.48
N GLN A 55 -0.70 -8.26 3.23
CA GLN A 55 -1.33 -9.14 4.21
C GLN A 55 -0.28 -9.71 5.17
N VAL A 56 0.03 -8.96 6.23
CA VAL A 56 1.09 -9.27 7.19
C VAL A 56 0.56 -9.40 8.61
N SER A 57 1.36 -10.00 9.50
CA SER A 57 1.11 -9.98 10.94
C SER A 57 2.41 -9.72 11.70
N TYR A 58 2.34 -8.92 12.76
CA TYR A 58 3.51 -8.53 13.55
C TYR A 58 3.12 -8.11 14.96
N LEU A 59 4.08 -8.16 15.88
CA LEU A 59 3.90 -7.61 17.23
C LEU A 59 4.22 -6.11 17.22
N LYS A 60 3.33 -5.31 17.80
CA LYS A 60 3.51 -3.87 17.99
C LYS A 60 3.55 -3.55 19.48
N GLU A 61 4.59 -2.85 19.89
CA GLU A 61 4.67 -2.23 21.21
C GLU A 61 3.83 -0.96 21.21
N THR A 62 2.94 -0.85 22.21
CA THR A 62 2.05 0.30 22.40
C THR A 62 1.77 0.46 23.89
N CYS A 63 0.94 1.44 24.26
CA CYS A 63 0.49 1.64 25.63
C CYS A 63 -1.03 1.50 25.71
N ASN A 64 -1.50 0.84 26.76
CA ASN A 64 -2.85 1.08 27.27
C ASN A 64 -2.77 2.20 28.31
N PHE A 65 -3.86 2.91 28.52
CA PHE A 65 -3.95 3.94 29.55
C PHE A 65 -4.92 3.45 30.63
N GLU A 66 -4.46 3.41 31.87
CA GLU A 66 -5.29 3.11 33.03
C GLU A 66 -5.41 4.33 33.92
N ILE A 67 -6.58 4.51 34.53
CA ILE A 67 -6.82 5.58 35.51
C ILE A 67 -6.48 5.01 36.88
N VAL A 68 -5.41 5.52 37.48
CA VAL A 68 -5.03 5.20 38.86
C VAL A 68 -5.63 6.26 39.77
N ARG A 69 -6.54 5.83 40.66
CA ARG A 69 -7.15 6.69 41.68
C ARG A 69 -6.12 7.03 42.75
N SER A 70 -6.10 8.28 43.19
CA SER A 70 -5.17 8.78 44.22
C SER A 70 -5.39 8.16 45.60
N GLY A 71 -6.60 7.65 45.86
CA GLY A 71 -7.00 7.10 47.16
C GLY A 71 -7.19 8.16 48.26
N LEU A 72 -7.00 9.44 47.96
CA LEU A 72 -7.15 10.57 48.88
C LEU A 72 -8.28 11.49 48.40
N ASP A 73 -9.12 11.94 49.34
CA ASP A 73 -10.15 12.92 49.05
C ASP A 73 -9.50 14.19 48.47
N ASN A 74 -10.11 14.72 47.39
CA ASN A 74 -9.64 15.91 46.65
C ASN A 74 -8.31 15.80 45.89
N PHE A 75 -7.71 14.61 45.75
CA PHE A 75 -6.55 14.43 44.87
C PHE A 75 -6.94 13.87 43.50
N PRO A 76 -6.48 14.48 42.37
CA PRO A 76 -6.85 14.04 41.04
C PRO A 76 -6.29 12.65 40.72
N SER A 77 -7.11 11.82 40.07
CA SER A 77 -6.66 10.57 39.48
C SER A 77 -5.63 10.84 38.38
N ARG A 78 -4.70 9.92 38.17
CA ARG A 78 -3.68 10.03 37.12
C ARG A 78 -3.89 8.99 36.05
N SER A 79 -3.70 9.37 34.79
CA SER A 79 -3.62 8.40 33.70
C SER A 79 -2.18 7.86 33.65
N MET A 80 -2.04 6.54 33.74
CA MET A 80 -0.77 5.84 33.63
C MET A 80 -0.72 5.06 32.32
N ALA A 81 0.39 5.21 31.59
CA ALA A 81 0.68 4.42 30.40
C ALA A 81 1.28 3.07 30.80
N LEU A 82 0.60 1.99 30.44
CA LEU A 82 1.06 0.62 30.64
C LEU A 82 1.55 0.06 29.31
N PRO A 83 2.85 -0.28 29.18
CA PRO A 83 3.39 -0.86 27.97
C PRO A 83 2.76 -2.24 27.74
N VAL A 84 2.26 -2.46 26.54
CA VAL A 84 1.66 -3.72 26.11
C VAL A 84 2.14 -4.08 24.71
N ARG A 85 2.23 -5.37 24.44
CA ARG A 85 2.51 -5.90 23.09
C ARG A 85 1.20 -6.39 22.49
N LYS A 86 0.79 -5.81 21.37
CA LYS A 86 -0.41 -6.22 20.63
C LYS A 86 -0.03 -6.95 19.35
N LEU A 87 -0.74 -8.03 19.04
CA LEU A 87 -0.67 -8.67 17.74
C LEU A 87 -1.43 -7.84 16.72
N VAL A 88 -0.74 -7.33 15.71
CA VAL A 88 -1.34 -6.67 14.57
C VAL A 88 -1.53 -7.69 13.46
N THR A 89 -2.74 -7.77 12.91
CA THR A 89 -3.06 -8.60 11.74
C THR A 89 -3.69 -7.72 10.67
N VAL A 90 -3.05 -7.69 9.51
CA VAL A 90 -3.53 -6.95 8.33
C VAL A 90 -4.19 -7.94 7.37
N SER A 91 -5.44 -7.67 6.99
CA SER A 91 -6.17 -8.41 5.97
C SER A 91 -6.28 -7.57 4.70
N VAL A 92 -6.22 -8.20 3.53
CA VAL A 92 -6.27 -7.51 2.23
C VAL A 92 -7.33 -8.13 1.34
N ARG A 93 -8.28 -7.31 0.87
CA ARG A 93 -9.32 -7.72 -0.08
C ARG A 93 -9.31 -6.83 -1.33
N VAL A 94 -9.15 -7.44 -2.49
CA VAL A 94 -9.20 -6.72 -3.77
C VAL A 94 -10.39 -7.22 -4.56
N GLN A 95 -11.27 -6.31 -4.98
CA GLN A 95 -12.39 -6.56 -5.87
C GLN A 95 -12.06 -5.96 -7.23
N VAL A 96 -11.98 -6.83 -8.25
CA VAL A 96 -11.60 -6.43 -9.60
C VAL A 96 -12.83 -6.37 -10.50
N ARG A 97 -12.93 -5.30 -11.28
CA ARG A 97 -13.90 -5.13 -12.35
C ARG A 97 -13.17 -4.85 -13.66
N ILE A 98 -13.54 -5.54 -14.72
CA ILE A 98 -12.97 -5.27 -16.05
C ILE A 98 -13.88 -4.26 -16.76
N ILE A 99 -13.28 -3.21 -17.32
CA ILE A 99 -14.00 -2.19 -18.09
C ILE A 99 -13.37 -2.02 -19.46
N SER A 100 -14.16 -1.60 -20.43
CA SER A 100 -13.71 -1.43 -21.82
C SER A 100 -12.97 -0.11 -22.05
N ARG A 101 -13.29 0.94 -21.28
CA ARG A 101 -12.69 2.27 -21.41
C ARG A 101 -12.44 2.89 -20.04
N ALA A 102 -11.34 3.64 -19.90
CA ALA A 102 -10.95 4.27 -18.62
C ALA A 102 -12.05 5.15 -17.99
N ASN A 103 -12.85 5.84 -18.82
CA ASN A 103 -13.94 6.70 -18.36
C ASN A 103 -15.17 5.93 -17.83
N GLN A 104 -15.18 4.60 -17.88
CA GLN A 104 -16.22 3.75 -17.26
C GLN A 104 -15.90 3.41 -15.79
N LYS A 105 -14.81 3.95 -15.24
CA LYS A 105 -14.50 3.93 -13.81
C LYS A 105 -15.64 4.60 -13.03
N THR A 106 -16.05 3.98 -11.93
CA THR A 106 -17.04 4.61 -11.03
C THR A 106 -16.34 5.52 -10.02
N ASP A 107 -16.95 6.64 -9.63
CA ASP A 107 -16.47 7.67 -8.69
C ASP A 107 -15.05 7.46 -8.12
N ASN A 108 -14.93 6.91 -6.91
CA ASN A 108 -13.67 6.75 -6.18
C ASN A 108 -12.96 5.41 -6.48
N GLU A 109 -13.47 4.56 -7.36
CA GLU A 109 -12.85 3.27 -7.72
C GLU A 109 -11.42 3.49 -8.24
N HIS A 110 -10.47 2.61 -7.93
CA HIS A 110 -9.14 2.75 -8.52
C HIS A 110 -9.14 2.30 -9.97
N LEU A 111 -8.24 2.86 -10.79
CA LEU A 111 -8.03 2.43 -12.17
C LEU A 111 -6.64 1.87 -12.37
N LEU A 112 -6.53 0.65 -12.90
CA LEU A 112 -5.32 0.15 -13.53
C LEU A 112 -5.51 0.18 -15.05
N ASN A 113 -4.85 1.13 -15.70
CA ASN A 113 -4.93 1.30 -17.15
C ASN A 113 -3.68 0.76 -17.83
N ILE A 114 -3.86 -0.23 -18.71
CA ILE A 114 -2.77 -0.73 -19.53
C ILE A 114 -2.60 0.18 -20.74
N VAL A 115 -1.41 0.72 -20.90
CA VAL A 115 -1.06 1.74 -21.89
C VAL A 115 0.12 1.29 -22.76
N PRO A 116 0.25 1.82 -23.99
CA PRO A 116 1.38 1.51 -24.84
C PRO A 116 2.70 2.03 -24.24
N ASP A 117 3.81 1.43 -24.66
CA ASP A 117 5.16 1.91 -24.38
C ASP A 117 5.47 3.15 -25.23
N ALA A 118 4.97 4.30 -24.81
CA ALA A 118 5.07 5.55 -25.54
C ALA A 118 5.04 6.76 -24.60
N GLY A 119 5.65 7.87 -25.02
CA GLY A 119 5.71 9.11 -24.25
C GLY A 119 6.31 8.90 -22.86
N GLU A 120 5.58 9.28 -21.82
CA GLU A 120 6.02 9.17 -20.43
C GLU A 120 6.14 7.73 -19.88
N MET A 121 5.69 6.73 -20.65
CA MET A 121 5.78 5.32 -20.25
C MET A 121 7.02 4.61 -20.81
N VAL A 122 7.81 5.27 -21.67
CA VAL A 122 9.00 4.66 -22.29
C VAL A 122 9.99 4.22 -21.22
N GLY A 123 10.24 2.91 -21.14
CA GLY A 123 11.13 2.31 -20.15
C GLY A 123 10.58 2.28 -18.71
N VAL A 124 9.34 2.73 -18.51
CA VAL A 124 8.67 2.75 -17.20
C VAL A 124 7.72 1.55 -17.10
N TYR A 125 7.83 0.79 -16.02
CA TYR A 125 7.04 -0.43 -15.83
C TYR A 125 5.59 -0.11 -15.46
N GLY A 126 5.43 0.75 -14.47
CA GLY A 126 4.15 1.29 -14.02
C GLY A 126 4.32 2.70 -13.48
N ARG A 127 3.21 3.41 -13.32
CA ARG A 127 3.20 4.75 -12.75
C ARG A 127 1.85 5.05 -12.10
N ALA A 128 1.85 5.24 -10.79
CA ALA A 128 0.76 5.90 -10.09
C ALA A 128 0.63 7.35 -10.57
N ASN A 129 -0.60 7.87 -10.69
CA ASN A 129 -0.83 9.24 -11.10
C ASN A 129 -0.25 10.23 -10.08
N ASP A 130 -0.50 9.97 -8.80
CA ASP A 130 -0.09 10.79 -7.66
C ASP A 130 0.12 9.91 -6.42
N ILE A 131 0.88 10.43 -5.45
CA ILE A 131 0.94 9.83 -4.11
C ILE A 131 -0.43 9.99 -3.44
N GLY A 132 -1.06 8.87 -3.06
CA GLY A 132 -2.43 8.84 -2.57
C GLY A 132 -3.51 8.95 -3.65
N GLY A 133 -3.12 8.98 -4.93
CA GLY A 133 -4.03 9.04 -6.07
C GLY A 133 -4.76 7.71 -6.33
N ASN A 134 -5.73 7.73 -7.24
CA ASN A 134 -6.58 6.58 -7.55
C ASN A 134 -6.32 5.90 -8.89
N ALA A 135 -5.25 6.24 -9.61
CA ALA A 135 -4.97 5.69 -10.93
C ALA A 135 -3.53 5.20 -11.07
N VAL A 136 -3.35 4.06 -11.72
CA VAL A 136 -2.06 3.47 -12.09
C VAL A 136 -2.07 3.20 -13.59
N LYS A 137 -1.06 3.69 -14.28
CA LYS A 137 -0.74 3.30 -15.64
C LYS A 137 0.22 2.12 -15.59
N LEU A 138 0.00 1.10 -16.41
CA LEU A 138 0.87 -0.05 -16.53
C LEU A 138 1.31 -0.19 -17.99
N ASN A 139 2.61 -0.29 -18.21
CA ASN A 139 3.14 -0.43 -19.56
C ASN A 139 2.91 -1.85 -20.07
N VAL A 140 2.30 -1.96 -21.25
CA VAL A 140 1.87 -3.21 -21.86
C VAL A 140 2.99 -4.24 -22.01
N ILE A 141 4.25 -3.81 -22.20
CA ILE A 141 5.37 -4.72 -22.44
C ILE A 141 5.69 -5.59 -21.21
N PHE A 142 5.37 -5.13 -19.99
CA PHE A 142 5.68 -5.85 -18.75
C PHE A 142 4.50 -6.71 -18.24
N VAL A 143 3.31 -6.55 -18.82
CA VAL A 143 2.09 -7.25 -18.37
C VAL A 143 2.26 -8.78 -18.39
N SER A 144 2.99 -9.33 -19.37
CA SER A 144 3.22 -10.78 -19.43
C SER A 144 4.02 -11.28 -18.23
N ASN A 145 5.05 -10.55 -17.80
CA ASN A 145 5.90 -10.91 -16.67
C ASN A 145 5.13 -10.83 -15.35
N ILE A 146 4.24 -9.84 -15.21
CA ILE A 146 3.35 -9.70 -14.05
C ILE A 146 2.38 -10.87 -13.96
N ILE A 147 1.72 -11.23 -15.07
CA ILE A 147 0.80 -12.37 -15.13
C ILE A 147 1.52 -13.69 -14.79
N LYS A 148 2.74 -13.88 -15.30
CA LYS A 148 3.57 -15.06 -15.03
C LYS A 148 4.20 -15.06 -13.63
N GLY A 149 4.12 -13.96 -12.89
CA GLY A 149 4.76 -13.80 -11.57
C GLY A 149 6.29 -13.71 -11.61
N LEU A 150 6.86 -13.34 -12.76
CA LEU A 150 8.27 -13.00 -12.91
C LEU A 150 8.55 -11.59 -12.38
N ASP A 151 7.58 -10.70 -12.55
CA ASP A 151 7.53 -9.40 -11.88
C ASP A 151 6.45 -9.43 -10.81
N ARG A 152 6.88 -9.29 -9.56
CA ARG A 152 6.05 -9.29 -8.35
C ARG A 152 6.12 -7.97 -7.59
N ASN A 153 6.91 -7.01 -8.07
CA ASN A 153 7.15 -5.73 -7.41
C ASN A 153 6.31 -4.61 -8.04
N THR A 154 6.24 -4.51 -9.37
CA THR A 154 5.64 -3.34 -10.04
C THR A 154 4.24 -3.02 -9.54
N ILE A 155 3.36 -4.02 -9.50
CA ILE A 155 1.99 -3.81 -9.02
C ILE A 155 1.96 -3.32 -7.57
N PRO A 156 2.49 -4.07 -6.57
CA PRO A 156 2.41 -3.59 -5.20
C PRO A 156 3.22 -2.30 -4.99
N HIS A 157 4.28 -2.01 -5.75
CA HIS A 157 5.01 -0.75 -5.69
C HIS A 157 4.12 0.44 -6.07
N GLU A 158 3.52 0.41 -7.26
CA GLU A 158 2.65 1.49 -7.73
C GLU A 158 1.42 1.66 -6.84
N PHE A 159 0.81 0.55 -6.41
CA PHE A 159 -0.31 0.62 -5.47
C PHE A 159 0.14 1.08 -4.07
N GLY A 160 1.40 0.89 -3.69
CA GLY A 160 2.00 1.50 -2.50
C GLY A 160 2.01 3.02 -2.58
N HIS A 161 2.34 3.59 -3.74
CA HIS A 161 2.19 5.03 -3.96
C HIS A 161 0.74 5.50 -3.82
N THR A 162 -0.23 4.74 -4.33
CA THR A 162 -1.66 5.06 -4.14
C THR A 162 -2.13 4.93 -2.68
N LEU A 163 -1.39 4.20 -1.83
CA LEU A 163 -1.56 4.13 -0.38
C LEU A 163 -0.76 5.22 0.38
N GLY A 164 -0.18 6.16 -0.36
CA GLY A 164 0.57 7.29 0.16
C GLY A 164 1.99 6.95 0.61
N LEU A 165 2.53 5.80 0.18
CA LEU A 165 3.91 5.43 0.47
C LEU A 165 4.90 6.11 -0.47
N LEU A 166 6.06 6.44 0.07
CA LEU A 166 7.19 7.05 -0.62
C LEU A 166 8.35 6.06 -0.75
N HIS A 167 9.29 6.36 -1.65
CA HIS A 167 10.47 5.53 -1.80
C HIS A 167 11.33 5.56 -0.54
N VAL A 168 11.65 4.39 0.00
CA VAL A 168 12.35 4.27 1.28
C VAL A 168 13.78 4.81 1.24
N ASN A 169 14.40 4.85 0.05
CA ASN A 169 15.75 5.35 -0.17
C ASN A 169 15.78 6.81 -0.67
N SER A 170 14.63 7.46 -0.81
CA SER A 170 14.56 8.87 -1.24
C SER A 170 14.69 9.84 -0.07
N HIS A 171 15.47 10.90 -0.24
CA HIS A 171 15.55 11.98 0.75
C HIS A 171 14.21 12.74 0.89
N TYR A 172 13.36 12.68 -0.13
CA TYR A 172 11.99 13.21 -0.07
C TYR A 172 11.17 12.51 1.03
N ALA A 173 11.32 11.20 1.20
CA ALA A 173 10.65 10.46 2.28
C ALA A 173 11.08 10.96 3.66
N TYR A 174 12.37 11.27 3.84
CA TYR A 174 12.90 11.80 5.10
C TYR A 174 12.27 13.15 5.48
N GLY A 175 12.12 14.06 4.50
CA GLY A 175 11.51 15.38 4.74
C GLY A 175 9.99 15.36 4.98
N ASN A 176 9.28 14.37 4.43
CA ASN A 176 7.82 14.28 4.53
C ASN A 176 7.33 13.41 5.70
N ASP A 177 7.85 12.19 5.80
CA ASP A 177 7.55 11.29 6.91
C ASP A 177 8.77 10.38 7.18
N PRO A 178 9.61 10.72 8.18
CA PRO A 178 10.81 9.96 8.50
C PRO A 178 10.58 8.47 8.77
N ARG A 179 9.34 8.04 9.08
CA ARG A 179 9.00 6.63 9.28
C ARG A 179 9.14 5.82 7.99
N GLN A 180 9.09 6.48 6.84
CA GLN A 180 9.23 5.88 5.51
C GLN A 180 10.69 5.79 5.05
N TYR A 181 11.59 6.63 5.58
CA TYR A 181 12.99 6.65 5.15
C TYR A 181 13.82 5.54 5.79
N PHE A 182 14.60 4.82 4.98
CA PHE A 182 15.51 3.77 5.41
C PHE A 182 16.95 4.27 5.28
N PRO A 183 17.66 4.53 6.38
CA PRO A 183 19.08 4.86 6.31
C PRO A 183 19.86 3.68 5.73
N VAL A 184 21.02 3.95 5.13
CA VAL A 184 21.86 2.94 4.43
C VAL A 184 21.98 1.64 5.24
N LYS A 185 22.34 1.74 6.53
CA LYS A 185 22.47 0.56 7.42
C LYS A 185 21.23 -0.34 7.42
N LYS A 186 20.02 0.23 7.38
CA LYS A 186 18.76 -0.52 7.35
C LYS A 186 18.52 -1.17 5.99
N GLN A 187 18.91 -0.51 4.89
CA GLN A 187 18.80 -1.05 3.54
C GLN A 187 19.65 -2.32 3.34
N HIS A 188 20.70 -2.53 4.15
CA HIS A 188 21.56 -3.72 4.16
C HIS A 188 21.03 -4.89 5.01
N THR A 189 19.77 -4.86 5.44
CA THR A 189 19.21 -5.88 6.33
C THR A 189 18.17 -6.74 5.61
N LYS A 190 17.38 -7.51 6.38
CA LYS A 190 16.16 -8.16 5.89
C LYS A 190 15.18 -7.20 5.19
N ASP A 191 15.26 -5.90 5.47
CA ASP A 191 14.43 -4.87 4.86
C ASP A 191 14.88 -4.49 3.44
N SER A 192 15.96 -5.09 2.91
CA SER A 192 16.40 -4.96 1.51
C SER A 192 15.37 -5.44 0.48
N THR A 193 14.41 -6.25 0.90
CA THR A 193 13.29 -6.72 0.06
C THR A 193 12.07 -5.80 0.12
N ASN A 194 12.21 -4.56 0.61
CA ASN A 194 11.08 -3.64 0.71
C ASN A 194 10.49 -3.32 -0.67
N VAL A 195 9.16 -3.33 -0.75
CA VAL A 195 8.45 -3.06 -2.01
C VAL A 195 8.66 -1.63 -2.52
N MET A 196 8.93 -0.67 -1.64
CA MET A 196 9.04 0.75 -1.98
C MET A 196 10.49 1.22 -2.22
N PHE A 197 11.42 0.36 -2.62
CA PHE A 197 12.69 0.85 -3.18
C PHE A 197 12.44 1.49 -4.55
N SER A 198 13.03 2.66 -4.80
CA SER A 198 12.96 3.30 -6.12
C SER A 198 13.62 2.45 -7.21
N GLY A 199 13.24 2.67 -8.47
CA GLY A 199 13.71 1.87 -9.61
C GLY A 199 15.23 1.93 -9.86
N ASP A 200 15.91 2.97 -9.39
CA ASP A 200 17.37 3.14 -9.47
C ASP A 200 18.13 2.52 -8.27
N SER A 201 17.40 2.00 -7.27
CA SER A 201 18.01 1.33 -6.12
C SER A 201 18.59 -0.02 -6.51
N ARG A 202 19.82 -0.31 -6.08
CA ARG A 202 20.44 -1.66 -6.22
C ARG A 202 19.67 -2.78 -5.48
N TYR A 203 18.76 -2.41 -4.58
CA TYR A 203 17.92 -3.34 -3.83
C TYR A 203 16.53 -3.49 -4.45
N MET A 204 16.26 -2.80 -5.55
CA MET A 204 15.06 -3.01 -6.33
C MET A 204 15.27 -4.22 -7.25
N HIS A 205 14.41 -5.21 -7.05
CA HIS A 205 14.36 -6.43 -7.82
C HIS A 205 12.90 -6.84 -8.03
N ASP A 206 12.50 -6.96 -9.29
CA ASP A 206 11.13 -7.33 -9.69
C ASP A 206 10.59 -8.55 -8.95
N ALA A 207 11.44 -9.56 -8.69
CA ALA A 207 11.02 -10.83 -8.11
C ALA A 207 11.00 -10.86 -6.57
N THR A 208 11.82 -10.04 -5.89
CA THR A 208 12.09 -10.18 -4.44
C THR A 208 11.75 -8.95 -3.62
N SER A 209 11.76 -7.75 -4.19
CA SER A 209 11.39 -6.51 -3.51
C SER A 209 9.88 -6.44 -3.33
N THR A 210 9.33 -7.20 -2.40
CA THR A 210 7.88 -7.44 -2.28
C THR A 210 7.34 -7.29 -0.86
N ALA A 211 8.21 -7.00 0.11
CA ALA A 211 7.85 -6.94 1.52
C ALA A 211 7.45 -5.53 1.97
N ILE A 212 6.50 -5.44 2.89
CA ILE A 212 6.16 -4.21 3.60
C ILE A 212 6.65 -4.29 5.06
N VAL A 213 7.03 -3.16 5.66
CA VAL A 213 7.41 -3.13 7.09
C VAL A 213 6.29 -2.55 7.97
N PRO A 214 6.22 -2.90 9.26
CA PRO A 214 5.19 -2.42 10.20
C PRO A 214 4.96 -0.90 10.18
N ARG A 215 6.03 -0.10 10.11
CA ARG A 215 5.92 1.37 10.10
C ARG A 215 5.21 1.90 8.85
N GLN A 216 5.32 1.23 7.72
CA GLN A 216 4.59 1.61 6.51
C GLN A 216 3.09 1.33 6.65
N ILE A 217 2.68 0.27 7.38
CA ILE A 217 1.25 0.04 7.70
C ILE A 217 0.69 1.19 8.54
N ASP A 218 1.46 1.72 9.50
CA ASP A 218 1.05 2.87 10.30
C ASP A 218 0.85 4.12 9.41
N VAL A 219 1.77 4.38 8.48
CA VAL A 219 1.66 5.48 7.51
C VAL A 219 0.43 5.34 6.62
N ILE A 220 0.14 4.14 6.13
CA ILE A 220 -1.06 3.84 5.33
C ILE A 220 -2.34 4.20 6.11
N ILE A 221 -2.41 3.79 7.38
CA ILE A 221 -3.56 4.09 8.26
C ILE A 221 -3.71 5.60 8.47
N ASP A 222 -2.60 6.30 8.72
CA ASP A 222 -2.61 7.76 8.95
C ASP A 222 -3.02 8.52 7.69
N ASN A 223 -2.53 8.12 6.52
CA ASN A 223 -2.94 8.70 5.24
C ASN A 223 -4.43 8.51 4.97
N TYR A 224 -4.99 7.32 5.27
CA TYR A 224 -6.42 7.09 5.11
C TYR A 224 -7.25 7.97 6.07
N ARG A 225 -6.87 8.03 7.35
CA ARG A 225 -7.56 8.84 8.37
C ARG A 225 -7.51 10.33 8.06
N SER A 226 -6.42 10.79 7.46
CA SER A 226 -6.22 12.19 7.09
C SER A 226 -6.88 12.57 5.76
N GLY A 227 -7.57 11.64 5.08
CA GLY A 227 -8.19 11.90 3.78
C GLY A 227 -7.17 12.10 2.65
N ASN A 228 -5.96 11.56 2.80
CA ASN A 228 -4.89 11.69 1.81
C ASN A 228 -4.92 10.64 0.71
N LEU A 229 -5.80 9.65 0.79
CA LEU A 229 -5.95 8.57 -0.19
C LEU A 229 -7.18 8.77 -1.08
N ASN A 230 -7.19 8.05 -2.21
CA ASN A 230 -8.27 8.02 -3.21
C ASN A 230 -8.49 9.36 -3.95
N LYS A 231 -7.44 10.17 -4.09
CA LYS A 231 -7.50 11.46 -4.80
C LYS A 231 -7.53 11.28 -6.32
#